data_AF-A0A7C2LQ56-F1
#
_entry.id   AF-A0A7C2LQ56-F1
#
_cell.length_a   1.000
_cell.length_b   1.000
_cell.length_c   1.000
_cell.angle_alpha   90.00
_cell.angle_beta   90.00
_cell.angle_gamma   90.00
#
_symmetry.space_group_name_H-M   'P 1'
#
loop_
_entity.id
_entity.type
_entity.pdbx_description
1 polymer ?
#
loop_
_entity_poly.entity_id
_entity_poly.type
_entity_poly.pdbx_seq_one_letter_code
_entity_poly.pdbx_strand_id
1 'polypeptide(L)'
;MTDPSDRRDLSSPPEMQVREEDLEPHAGLRYIARLFKVLALLLAGLLVVEIVLGLARQGAAAVPTLLVEATRLIVFAGLLWGAGDLALMLIESNHDLRAARILLGRLNLRLERLLHQLEAHSEERRG
;
A
#
# COMPACT_ATOMS: atom_id res chain seq x y z
N MET A 1 -12.88 -51.57 -12.46
CA MET A 1 -11.49 -51.07 -12.53
C MET A 1 -11.58 -49.65 -13.09
N THR A 2 -11.83 -48.67 -12.23
CA THR A 2 -12.05 -47.26 -12.61
C THR A 2 -10.70 -46.53 -12.62
N ASP A 3 -10.43 -45.84 -13.72
CA ASP A 3 -9.22 -45.06 -13.96
C ASP A 3 -9.12 -43.86 -12.98
N PRO A 4 -8.03 -43.72 -12.20
CA PRO A 4 -7.86 -42.65 -11.22
C PRO A 4 -7.31 -41.33 -11.81
N SER A 5 -7.13 -41.21 -13.13
CA SER A 5 -6.53 -40.02 -13.75
C SER A 5 -7.49 -38.88 -14.12
N ASP A 6 -8.79 -39.07 -13.94
CA ASP A 6 -9.84 -38.10 -14.29
C ASP A 6 -10.19 -37.13 -13.14
N ARG A 7 -9.16 -36.39 -12.65
CA ARG A 7 -9.32 -35.33 -11.62
C ARG A 7 -8.59 -34.05 -11.99
N ARG A 8 -8.72 -33.60 -13.24
CA ARG A 8 -8.13 -32.33 -13.69
C ARG A 8 -9.06 -31.57 -14.64
N ASP A 9 -10.27 -31.28 -14.20
CA ASP A 9 -10.98 -30.10 -14.67
C ASP A 9 -12.05 -29.67 -13.65
N LEU A 10 -11.62 -29.13 -12.51
CA LEU A 10 -12.46 -28.19 -11.78
C LEU A 10 -12.07 -26.79 -12.26
N SER A 11 -12.44 -26.48 -13.50
CA SER A 11 -12.74 -25.10 -13.85
C SER A 11 -13.73 -24.57 -12.82
N SER A 12 -13.28 -23.66 -11.95
CA SER A 12 -14.13 -23.02 -10.95
C SER A 12 -15.43 -22.54 -11.61
N PRO A 13 -16.60 -22.73 -10.99
CA PRO A 13 -17.88 -22.34 -11.58
C PRO A 13 -17.86 -20.85 -11.97
N PRO A 14 -18.50 -20.46 -13.09
CA PRO A 14 -18.47 -19.09 -13.61
C PRO A 14 -19.00 -18.04 -12.61
N GLU A 15 -19.77 -18.46 -11.61
CA GLU A 15 -20.23 -17.62 -10.49
C GLU A 15 -19.12 -17.25 -9.48
N MET A 16 -17.95 -17.90 -9.58
CA MET A 16 -16.75 -17.64 -8.79
C MET A 16 -15.68 -16.87 -9.60
N GLN A 17 -16.05 -16.31 -10.75
CA GLN A 17 -15.26 -15.24 -11.38
C GLN A 17 -15.58 -13.95 -10.66
N VAL A 18 -14.82 -13.69 -9.59
CA VAL A 18 -14.80 -12.37 -8.93
C VAL A 18 -14.50 -11.33 -10.01
N ARG A 19 -15.46 -10.44 -10.27
CA ARG A 19 -15.32 -9.37 -11.26
C ARG A 19 -14.13 -8.51 -10.86
N GLU A 20 -13.18 -8.28 -11.77
CA GLU A 20 -11.98 -7.48 -11.49
C GLU A 20 -12.29 -6.03 -11.07
N GLU A 21 -13.49 -5.55 -11.39
CA GLU A 21 -14.07 -4.28 -10.95
C GLU A 21 -14.45 -4.24 -9.44
N ASP A 22 -14.62 -5.40 -8.79
CA ASP A 22 -14.83 -5.53 -7.33
C ASP A 22 -13.51 -5.72 -6.55
N LEU A 23 -12.37 -5.88 -7.24
CA LEU A 23 -11.02 -5.88 -6.63
C LEU A 23 -10.53 -4.46 -6.37
N GLU A 24 -10.92 -3.93 -5.21
CA GLU A 24 -10.29 -2.82 -4.49
C GLU A 24 -10.16 -1.46 -5.23
N PRO A 25 -10.92 -0.43 -4.79
CA PRO A 25 -10.80 0.98 -5.21
C PRO A 25 -9.46 1.68 -4.84
N HIS A 26 -8.31 1.03 -5.00
CA HIS A 26 -6.99 1.52 -4.60
C HIS A 26 -6.06 1.84 -5.78
N ALA A 27 -6.54 1.70 -7.02
CA ALA A 27 -5.78 2.11 -8.20
C ALA A 27 -5.48 3.62 -8.21
N GLY A 28 -6.46 4.46 -7.85
CA GLY A 28 -6.31 5.91 -7.83
C GLY A 28 -5.29 6.41 -6.79
N LEU A 29 -5.30 5.86 -5.58
CA LEU A 29 -4.37 6.27 -4.51
C LEU A 29 -2.93 5.87 -4.82
N ARG A 30 -2.74 4.68 -5.40
CA ARG A 30 -1.44 4.19 -5.86
C ARG A 30 -0.91 4.98 -7.06
N TYR A 31 -1.80 5.49 -7.91
CA TYR A 31 -1.44 6.44 -8.97
C TYR A 31 -0.93 7.76 -8.39
N ILE A 32 -1.63 8.32 -7.39
CA ILE A 32 -1.19 9.55 -6.71
C ILE A 32 0.21 9.36 -6.09
N ALA A 33 0.46 8.24 -5.41
CA ALA A 33 1.79 7.95 -4.84
C ALA A 33 2.89 7.87 -5.93
N ARG A 34 2.57 7.30 -7.11
CA ARG A 34 3.49 7.31 -8.25
C ARG A 34 3.70 8.71 -8.81
N LEU A 35 2.67 9.56 -8.88
CA LEU A 35 2.80 10.95 -9.31
C LEU A 35 3.77 11.73 -8.42
N PHE A 36 3.73 11.52 -7.10
CA PHE A 36 4.70 12.12 -6.17
C PHE A 36 6.14 11.72 -6.50
N LYS A 37 6.39 10.43 -6.80
CA LYS A 37 7.71 9.96 -7.24
C LYS A 37 8.13 10.55 -8.59
N VAL A 38 7.21 10.65 -9.55
CA VAL A 38 7.48 11.28 -10.86
C VAL A 38 7.84 12.76 -10.68
N LEU A 39 7.07 13.50 -9.88
CA LEU A 39 7.36 14.91 -9.62
C LEU A 39 8.70 15.09 -8.88
N ALA A 40 9.07 14.15 -8.01
CA ALA A 40 10.38 14.17 -7.33
C ALA A 40 11.53 14.04 -8.35
N LEU A 41 11.37 13.13 -9.32
CA LEU A 41 12.32 12.98 -10.42
C LEU A 41 12.36 14.21 -11.33
N LEU A 42 11.21 14.83 -11.60
CA LEU A 42 11.15 16.08 -12.36
C LEU A 42 11.88 17.21 -11.63
N LEU A 43 11.73 17.33 -10.30
CA LEU A 43 12.47 18.31 -9.50
C LEU A 43 13.97 18.04 -9.49
N ALA A 44 14.39 16.78 -9.40
CA ALA A 44 15.79 16.40 -9.52
C ALA A 44 16.35 16.72 -10.92
N GLY A 45 15.57 16.49 -11.98
CA GLY A 45 15.94 16.88 -13.34
C GLY A 45 16.03 18.40 -13.50
N LEU A 46 15.09 19.15 -12.91
CA LEU A 46 15.11 20.61 -12.90
C LEU A 46 16.36 21.15 -12.21
N LEU A 47 16.76 20.53 -11.09
CA LEU A 47 18.00 20.88 -10.40
C LEU A 47 19.24 20.72 -11.30
N VAL A 48 19.33 19.63 -12.06
CA VAL A 48 20.44 19.44 -13.02
C VAL A 48 20.45 20.54 -14.07
N VAL A 49 19.27 20.90 -14.60
CA VAL A 49 19.14 21.98 -15.57
C VAL A 49 19.57 23.32 -14.96
N GLU A 50 19.17 23.61 -13.72
CA GLU A 50 19.51 24.84 -13.02
C GLU A 50 21.02 24.96 -12.78
N ILE A 51 21.68 23.88 -12.37
CA ILE A 51 23.14 23.84 -12.22
C ILE A 51 23.84 24.14 -13.55
N VAL A 52 23.42 23.48 -14.64
CA VAL A 52 24.03 23.69 -15.97
C VAL A 52 23.83 25.12 -16.45
N LEU A 53 22.60 25.66 -16.34
CA LEU A 53 22.28 27.01 -16.77
C LEU A 53 22.96 28.09 -15.92
N GLY A 54 23.01 27.89 -14.60
CA GLY A 54 23.67 28.80 -13.67
C GLY A 54 25.16 28.91 -13.96
N LEU A 55 25.82 27.77 -14.14
CA LEU A 55 27.24 27.72 -14.51
C LEU A 55 27.49 28.29 -15.91
N ALA A 56 26.65 27.99 -16.90
CA ALA A 56 26.83 28.48 -18.26
C ALA A 56 26.68 30.00 -18.39
N ARG A 57 25.79 30.62 -17.59
CA ARG A 57 25.50 32.07 -17.68
C ARG A 57 26.36 32.94 -16.76
N GLN A 58 26.63 32.47 -15.54
CA GLN A 58 27.22 33.28 -14.48
C GLN A 58 28.52 32.68 -13.93
N GLY A 59 28.88 31.45 -14.32
CA GLY A 59 30.11 30.79 -13.91
C GLY A 59 30.23 30.67 -12.39
N ALA A 60 31.41 31.01 -11.87
CA ALA A 60 31.70 30.91 -10.43
C ALA A 60 30.84 31.84 -9.55
N ALA A 61 30.28 32.91 -10.10
CA ALA A 61 29.42 33.83 -9.34
C ALA A 61 28.07 33.20 -8.95
N ALA A 62 27.62 32.17 -9.67
CA ALA A 62 26.37 31.47 -9.36
C ALA A 62 26.50 30.45 -8.21
N VAL A 63 27.71 30.05 -7.84
CA VAL A 63 27.97 28.99 -6.84
C VAL A 63 27.20 29.20 -5.52
N PRO A 64 27.26 30.36 -4.84
CA PRO A 64 26.54 30.53 -3.58
C PRO A 64 25.01 30.40 -3.73
N THR A 65 24.44 30.95 -4.81
CA THR A 65 23.01 30.86 -5.09
C THR A 65 22.59 29.43 -5.42
N LEU A 66 23.35 28.76 -6.29
CA LEU A 66 23.11 27.37 -6.69
C LEU A 66 23.16 26.42 -5.50
N LEU A 67 24.03 26.64 -4.50
CA LEU A 67 24.06 25.79 -3.30
C LEU A 67 22.78 25.90 -2.48
N VAL A 68 22.24 27.12 -2.32
CA VAL A 68 21.00 27.34 -1.57
C VAL A 68 19.80 26.75 -2.32
N GLU A 69 19.69 27.02 -3.62
CA GLU A 69 18.63 26.49 -4.48
C GLU A 69 18.70 24.97 -4.60
N ALA A 70 19.90 24.42 -4.78
CA ALA A 70 20.12 22.98 -4.83
C ALA A 70 19.71 22.29 -3.54
N THR A 71 20.11 22.82 -2.39
CA THR A 71 19.73 22.26 -1.09
C THR A 71 18.21 22.23 -0.96
N ARG A 72 17.52 23.32 -1.29
CA ARG A 72 16.06 23.39 -1.26
C ARG A 72 15.43 22.37 -2.20
N LEU A 73 15.88 22.28 -3.45
CA LEU A 73 15.34 21.33 -4.43
C LEU A 73 15.59 19.87 -4.03
N ILE A 74 16.78 19.55 -3.50
CA ILE A 74 17.10 18.21 -2.99
C ILE A 74 16.17 17.84 -1.84
N VAL A 75 15.99 18.75 -0.87
CA VAL A 75 15.09 18.52 0.27
C VAL A 75 13.66 18.30 -0.21
N PHE A 76 13.14 19.14 -1.13
CA PHE A 76 11.80 18.96 -1.68
C PHE A 76 11.66 17.64 -2.45
N ALA A 77 12.62 17.30 -3.32
CA ALA A 77 12.60 16.05 -4.07
C ALA A 77 12.64 14.82 -3.14
N GLY A 78 13.52 14.84 -2.13
CA GLY A 78 13.62 13.78 -1.14
C GLY A 78 12.34 13.62 -0.31
N LEU A 79 11.76 14.73 0.15
CA LEU A 79 10.50 14.74 0.89
C LEU A 79 9.37 14.14 0.04
N LEU A 80 9.32 14.51 -1.24
CA LEU A 80 8.29 14.07 -2.17
C LEU A 80 8.42 12.59 -2.51
N TRP A 81 9.66 12.12 -2.69
CA TRP A 81 9.96 10.70 -2.87
C TRP A 81 9.56 9.88 -1.64
N GLY A 82 9.97 10.33 -0.46
CA GLY A 82 9.63 9.70 0.82
C GLY A 82 8.13 9.69 1.09
N ALA A 83 7.41 10.78 0.79
CA ALA A 83 5.96 10.84 0.91
C ALA A 83 5.26 9.85 -0.04
N GLY A 84 5.74 9.74 -1.28
CA GLY A 84 5.24 8.74 -2.23
C GLY A 84 5.51 7.30 -1.77
N ASP A 85 6.66 7.05 -1.16
CA ASP A 85 7.00 5.73 -0.60
C ASP A 85 6.14 5.39 0.62
N LEU A 86 5.99 6.35 1.54
CA LEU A 86 5.14 6.22 2.72
C LEU A 86 3.67 5.98 2.33
N ALA A 87 3.17 6.66 1.29
CA ALA A 87 1.82 6.47 0.80
C ALA A 87 1.60 5.03 0.27
N LEU A 88 2.58 4.46 -0.43
CA LEU A 88 2.51 3.06 -0.87
C LEU A 88 2.53 2.09 0.31
N MET A 89 3.41 2.32 1.29
CA MET A 89 3.46 1.50 2.50
C MET A 89 2.15 1.56 3.31
N LEU A 90 1.53 2.74 3.38
CA LEU A 90 0.26 2.91 4.09
C LEU A 90 -0.90 2.17 3.41
N ILE A 91 -0.90 2.12 2.07
CA ILE A 91 -1.88 1.33 1.30
C ILE A 91 -1.76 -0.15 1.65
N GLU A 92 -0.54 -0.67 1.67
CA GLU A 92 -0.29 -2.08 2.02
C GLU A 92 -0.68 -2.37 3.48
N SER A 93 -0.33 -1.48 4.41
CA SER A 93 -0.71 -1.60 5.82
C SER A 93 -2.23 -1.61 6.04
N ASN A 94 -3.00 -0.87 5.24
CA ASN A 94 -4.46 -0.87 5.35
C ASN A 94 -5.08 -2.24 5.03
N HIS A 95 -4.44 -3.02 4.14
CA HIS A 95 -4.85 -4.40 3.87
C HIS A 95 -4.62 -5.30 5.08
N ASP A 96 -3.45 -5.19 5.72
CA ASP A 96 -3.13 -5.93 6.94
C ASP A 96 -4.08 -5.59 8.10
N LEU A 97 -4.44 -4.30 8.22
CA LEU A 97 -5.42 -3.84 9.20
C LEU A 97 -6.82 -4.42 8.94
N ARG A 98 -7.22 -4.56 7.66
CA ARG A 98 -8.47 -5.23 7.28
C ARG A 98 -8.43 -6.71 7.66
N ALA A 99 -7.33 -7.40 7.37
CA ALA A 99 -7.15 -8.80 7.75
C ALA A 99 -7.20 -9.00 9.27
N ALA A 100 -6.55 -8.11 10.04
CA ALA A 100 -6.58 -8.12 11.50
C ALA A 100 -8.00 -7.94 12.05
N ARG A 101 -8.79 -7.01 11.50
CA ARG A 101 -10.20 -6.81 11.90
C ARG A 101 -11.04 -8.06 11.67
N ILE A 102 -10.86 -8.74 10.53
CA ILE A 102 -11.59 -9.98 10.23
C ILE A 102 -11.20 -11.09 11.21
N LEU A 103 -9.91 -11.23 11.53
CA LEU A 103 -9.44 -12.22 12.50
C LEU A 103 -10.00 -11.96 13.89
N LEU A 104 -9.96 -10.71 14.36
CA LEU A 104 -10.51 -10.29 15.64
C LEU A 104 -12.03 -10.55 15.72
N GLY A 105 -12.77 -10.27 14.65
CA GLY A 105 -14.20 -10.61 14.58
C GLY A 105 -14.45 -12.11 14.71
N ARG A 106 -13.65 -12.94 14.04
CA ARG A 106 -13.75 -14.41 14.15
C ARG A 106 -13.38 -14.93 15.54
N LEU A 107 -12.37 -14.34 16.19
CA LEU A 107 -12.00 -14.69 17.57
C LEU A 107 -13.10 -14.32 18.54
N ASN A 108 -13.68 -13.13 18.42
CA ASN A 108 -14.78 -12.67 19.27
C ASN A 108 -15.98 -13.63 19.20
N LEU A 109 -16.39 -14.02 17.99
CA LEU A 109 -17.50 -14.98 17.78
C LEU A 109 -17.21 -16.39 18.31
N ARG A 110 -15.95 -16.82 18.38
CA ARG A 110 -15.58 -18.11 19.01
C ARG A 110 -15.62 -17.99 20.52
N LEU A 111 -15.15 -16.87 21.06
CA LEU A 111 -15.11 -16.61 22.49
C LEU A 111 -16.53 -16.52 23.07
N GLU A 112 -17.43 -15.80 22.39
CA GLU A 112 -18.85 -15.74 22.73
C GLU A 112 -19.52 -17.12 22.73
N ARG A 113 -19.24 -17.96 21.72
CA ARG A 113 -19.73 -19.34 21.69
C ARG A 113 -19.22 -20.19 22.85
N LEU A 114 -17.94 -20.05 23.21
CA LEU A 114 -17.37 -20.77 24.35
C LEU A 114 -17.99 -20.32 25.67
N LEU A 115 -18.23 -19.01 25.85
CA LEU A 115 -18.90 -18.49 27.03
C LEU A 115 -20.32 -19.07 27.16
N HIS A 116 -21.10 -19.07 26.08
CA HIS A 116 -22.44 -19.69 26.09
C HIS A 116 -22.41 -21.19 26.38
N GLN A 117 -21.41 -21.93 25.88
CA GLN A 117 -21.27 -23.35 26.21
C GLN A 117 -20.94 -23.57 27.69
N LEU A 118 -20.11 -22.71 28.28
CA LEU A 118 -19.78 -22.76 29.70
C LEU A 118 -21.00 -22.42 30.57
N GLU A 119 -21.78 -21.42 30.19
CA GLU A 119 -23.04 -21.08 30.87
C GLU A 119 -24.01 -22.26 30.85
N ALA A 120 -24.29 -22.82 29.68
CA ALA A 120 -25.19 -23.96 29.52
C ALA A 120 -24.73 -25.18 30.34
N HIS A 121 -23.43 -25.48 30.36
CA HIS A 121 -22.89 -26.60 31.11
C HIS A 121 -22.85 -26.32 32.63
N SER A 122 -22.80 -25.06 33.04
CA SER A 122 -22.89 -24.66 34.45
C SER A 122 -24.31 -24.76 35.01
N GLU A 123 -25.33 -24.50 34.19
CA GLU A 123 -26.74 -24.70 34.56
C GLU A 123 -27.06 -26.19 34.70
N GLU A 124 -26.57 -27.03 33.78
CA GLU A 124 -26.77 -28.48 33.81
C GLU A 124 -26.14 -29.15 35.05
N ARG A 125 -25.06 -28.60 35.61
CA ARG A 125 -24.46 -29.08 36.87
C ARG A 125 -25.15 -28.58 38.14
N ARG A 126 -26.03 -27.58 38.03
CA ARG A 126 -26.75 -27.00 39.18
C ARG A 126 -28.17 -27.56 39.37
N GLY A 127 -28.74 -28.24 38.37
CA GLY A 127 -29.99 -29.00 38.45
C GLY A 127 -29.76 -30.42 38.94
#